data_AF-A0A9Q3BV20-F1
#
_entry.id   AF-A0A9Q3BV20-F1
#
_cell.length_a   1.000
_cell.length_b   1.000
_cell.length_c   1.000
_cell.angle_alpha   90.00
_cell.angle_beta   90.00
_cell.angle_gamma   90.00
#
_symmetry.space_group_name_H-M   'P 1'
#
loop_
_entity.id
_entity.type
_entity.pdbx_description
1 polymer ?
#
loop_
_entity_poly.entity_id
_entity_poly.type
_entity_poly.pdbx_seq_one_letter_code
_entity_poly.pdbx_strand_id
1 'polypeptide(L)'
;MPLRSGKSYSKNSDSSSDIIETELLPDCDITIPSSSDSHYFNLNSPMEQINHTDNKQNVPTSSISVSPALHAFIKNPSKFTTSVPRLKLDGSNFYDWSQAIDSVLMYIFHKVAFTDNLDSFDAPVDVMGALCFFLQHTISPNLIEMIQQTLCPKEAFQILKNNFMKSSRLVQLDLISELIDIPKHNKPMTISDYFSKTFIIFNQLKRTGLHLPDKLQGLFLKVLVPPPSGMSRASWFHSISSEIERLKTKKPRDIQ
;
A
#
# COMPACT_ATOMS: atom_id res chain seq x y z
N MET A 1 -50.06 -10.91 44.41
CA MET A 1 -49.97 -10.00 45.58
C MET A 1 -49.01 -10.63 46.61
N PRO A 2 -48.27 -9.84 47.40
CA PRO A 2 -46.87 -9.47 47.11
C PRO A 2 -45.89 -9.75 48.28
N LEU A 3 -44.60 -9.44 48.10
CA LEU A 3 -43.62 -8.82 49.05
C LEU A 3 -42.21 -9.00 48.44
N ARG A 4 -41.55 -8.02 47.79
CA ARG A 4 -40.98 -6.71 48.21
C ARG A 4 -39.55 -6.79 48.77
N SER A 5 -38.66 -6.03 48.12
CA SER A 5 -37.49 -5.29 48.66
C SER A 5 -36.18 -6.03 48.95
N GLY A 6 -35.21 -5.87 48.02
CA GLY A 6 -34.16 -4.85 48.13
C GLY A 6 -32.93 -5.13 49.00
N LYS A 7 -31.74 -4.99 48.41
CA LYS A 7 -30.66 -4.09 48.89
C LYS A 7 -29.45 -4.14 47.96
N SER A 8 -29.07 -2.96 47.45
CA SER A 8 -27.74 -2.66 46.95
C SER A 8 -26.74 -2.65 48.10
N TYR A 9 -25.53 -3.16 47.88
CA TYR A 9 -24.34 -2.73 48.59
C TYR A 9 -23.19 -2.56 47.62
N SER A 10 -22.79 -1.30 47.49
CA SER A 10 -21.47 -0.88 47.04
C SER A 10 -20.47 -1.17 48.16
N LYS A 11 -19.29 -1.69 47.81
CA LYS A 11 -18.06 -1.57 48.59
C LYS A 11 -16.89 -1.38 47.62
N ASN A 12 -16.40 -0.15 47.56
CA ASN A 12 -14.99 0.16 47.38
C ASN A 12 -14.22 -0.39 48.59
N SER A 13 -13.05 -0.97 48.38
CA SER A 13 -11.76 -0.32 48.65
C SER A 13 -10.60 -1.32 48.60
N ASP A 14 -9.44 -0.76 48.28
CA ASP A 14 -8.08 -1.23 48.51
C ASP A 14 -7.53 -2.28 47.53
N SER A 15 -6.28 -2.23 47.09
CA SER A 15 -5.19 -1.25 47.09
C SER A 15 -4.04 -2.09 46.56
N SER A 16 -3.48 -1.76 45.42
CA SER A 16 -2.12 -2.19 45.09
C SER A 16 -1.50 -1.13 44.20
N SER A 17 -0.84 -0.19 44.87
CA SER A 17 0.39 0.40 44.36
C SER A 17 1.32 -0.74 43.94
N ASP A 18 1.90 -0.64 42.75
CA ASP A 18 3.35 -0.67 42.61
C ASP A 18 3.79 -0.38 41.15
N ILE A 19 4.61 0.68 41.08
CA ILE A 19 5.87 0.77 40.36
C ILE A 19 5.83 0.85 38.81
N ILE A 20 6.18 2.07 38.39
CA ILE A 20 6.70 2.45 37.08
C ILE A 20 8.02 1.69 36.87
N GLU A 21 8.09 0.81 35.89
CA GLU A 21 9.36 0.35 35.31
C GLU A 21 9.46 0.87 33.88
N THR A 22 10.35 1.85 33.74
CA THR A 22 10.83 2.40 32.47
C THR A 22 11.94 1.46 31.98
N GLU A 23 11.65 0.59 31.02
CA GLU A 23 12.73 -0.17 30.37
C GLU A 23 13.52 0.76 29.44
N LEU A 24 14.76 0.97 29.87
CA LEU A 24 15.84 1.67 29.21
C LEU A 24 16.33 0.89 27.98
N LEU A 25 16.57 1.62 26.89
CA LEU A 25 17.32 1.18 25.71
C LEU A 25 18.74 0.74 26.09
N PRO A 26 19.33 -0.27 25.42
CA PRO A 26 20.75 -0.55 25.54
C PRO A 26 21.58 0.48 24.77
N ASP A 27 22.54 1.08 25.48
CA ASP A 27 23.56 1.99 24.99
C ASP A 27 24.34 1.42 23.79
N CYS A 28 24.41 2.19 22.71
CA CYS A 28 25.40 2.00 21.66
C CYS A 28 26.38 3.18 21.70
N ASP A 29 27.55 2.90 22.28
CA ASP A 29 28.75 3.73 22.20
C ASP A 29 29.09 4.06 20.74
N ILE A 30 29.05 5.36 20.39
CA ILE A 30 29.70 5.86 19.18
C ILE A 30 30.80 6.82 19.62
N THR A 31 32.02 6.29 19.65
CA THR A 31 33.26 7.05 19.76
C THR A 31 33.39 7.99 18.56
N ILE A 32 33.50 9.29 18.83
CA ILE A 32 33.80 10.33 17.85
C ILE A 32 35.32 10.38 17.65
N PRO A 33 35.85 10.29 16.42
CA PRO A 33 37.17 10.83 16.11
C PRO A 33 37.03 12.27 15.62
N SER A 34 37.57 13.19 16.42
CA SER A 34 37.91 14.55 16.02
C SER A 34 39.09 14.56 15.06
N SER A 35 39.00 15.32 13.98
CA SER A 35 40.18 15.88 13.30
C SER A 35 39.77 17.15 12.57
N SER A 36 40.15 18.25 13.21
CA SER A 36 40.48 19.52 12.59
C SER A 36 41.70 19.32 11.70
N ASP A 37 41.78 20.01 10.55
CA ASP A 37 42.98 20.75 10.18
C ASP A 37 42.68 21.78 9.08
N SER A 38 42.91 23.03 9.45
CA SER A 38 42.93 24.21 8.62
C SER A 38 44.35 24.46 8.11
N HIS A 39 44.53 24.76 6.82
CA HIS A 39 45.67 25.55 6.37
C HIS A 39 45.23 26.69 5.43
N TYR A 40 45.54 27.90 5.87
CA TYR A 40 45.48 29.19 5.19
C TYR A 40 46.53 29.29 4.06
N PHE A 41 46.24 30.08 3.01
CA PHE A 41 47.06 31.16 2.37
C PHE A 41 46.36 31.55 1.04
N ASN A 42 45.67 32.68 0.88
CA ASN A 42 45.98 34.12 0.86
C ASN A 42 45.91 34.71 -0.58
N LEU A 43 45.41 35.94 -0.66
CA LEU A 43 44.98 36.78 -1.78
C LEU A 43 46.04 37.09 -2.85
N ASN A 44 45.63 37.13 -4.13
CA ASN A 44 45.76 38.28 -5.06
C ASN A 44 45.43 37.88 -6.53
N SER A 45 44.52 38.61 -7.17
CA SER A 45 44.23 38.53 -8.62
C SER A 45 45.43 38.96 -9.48
N PRO A 46 45.43 38.62 -10.79
CA PRO A 46 44.91 39.62 -11.73
C PRO A 46 44.03 39.05 -12.86
N MET A 47 43.31 39.99 -13.45
CA MET A 47 42.44 39.95 -14.62
C MET A 47 43.13 39.36 -15.86
N GLU A 48 42.53 38.34 -16.49
CA GLU A 48 42.77 37.98 -17.89
C GLU A 48 41.43 37.82 -18.62
N GLN A 49 41.21 38.69 -19.60
CA GLN A 49 40.29 38.47 -20.71
C GLN A 49 40.85 37.34 -21.58
N ILE A 50 39.99 36.51 -22.19
CA ILE A 50 40.02 36.11 -23.63
C ILE A 50 39.08 34.91 -23.92
N ASN A 51 38.16 35.19 -24.85
CA ASN A 51 37.52 34.36 -25.88
C ASN A 51 36.55 33.19 -25.58
N HIS A 52 35.33 33.39 -26.10
CA HIS A 52 34.43 32.38 -26.63
C HIS A 52 35.16 31.33 -27.47
N THR A 53 34.90 30.05 -27.20
CA THR A 53 34.72 29.03 -28.23
C THR A 53 33.77 27.95 -27.68
N ASP A 54 32.67 27.75 -28.41
CA ASP A 54 31.69 26.70 -28.22
C ASP A 54 32.36 25.33 -28.16
N ASN A 55 32.14 24.59 -27.07
CA ASN A 55 32.29 23.15 -27.06
C ASN A 55 31.13 22.55 -26.27
N LYS A 56 30.02 22.30 -26.98
CA LYS A 56 28.87 21.55 -26.46
C LYS A 56 29.32 20.14 -26.11
N GLN A 57 29.45 19.89 -24.82
CA GLN A 57 29.47 18.55 -24.24
C GLN A 57 28.18 17.82 -24.62
N ASN A 58 28.32 16.71 -25.35
CA ASN A 58 27.27 15.71 -25.49
C ASN A 58 27.17 14.92 -24.19
N VAL A 59 26.33 15.39 -23.26
CA VAL A 59 25.72 14.52 -22.25
C VAL A 59 24.45 13.95 -22.89
N PRO A 60 24.18 12.63 -22.84
CA PRO A 60 22.94 12.09 -23.34
C PRO A 60 21.82 12.47 -22.37
N THR A 61 21.24 13.65 -22.55
CA THR A 61 19.96 14.02 -21.94
C THR A 61 18.94 13.01 -22.46
N SER A 62 18.37 12.20 -21.58
CA SER A 62 17.32 11.25 -21.91
C SER A 62 16.03 11.99 -22.30
N SER A 63 16.03 12.54 -23.51
CA SER A 63 14.98 13.42 -24.01
C SER A 63 13.65 12.67 -23.97
N ILE A 64 12.73 13.14 -23.13
CA ILE A 64 11.36 12.67 -23.12
C ILE A 64 10.80 12.95 -24.52
N SER A 65 10.47 11.89 -25.26
CA SER A 65 9.76 12.04 -26.53
C SER A 65 8.43 12.75 -26.25
N VAL A 66 8.21 13.90 -26.88
CA VAL A 66 7.03 14.74 -26.63
C VAL A 66 5.79 14.04 -27.17
N SER A 67 5.18 13.19 -26.35
CA SER A 67 3.95 12.48 -26.68
C SER A 67 2.75 13.44 -26.56
N PRO A 68 1.68 13.25 -27.35
CA PRO A 68 0.44 13.99 -27.16
C PRO A 68 -0.13 13.86 -25.73
N ALA A 69 0.09 12.70 -25.10
CA ALA A 69 -0.29 12.43 -23.71
C ALA A 69 0.48 13.29 -22.72
N LEU A 70 1.80 13.44 -22.90
CA LEU A 70 2.65 14.31 -22.09
C LEU A 70 2.20 15.77 -22.18
N HIS A 71 1.95 16.27 -23.39
CA HIS A 71 1.48 17.63 -23.57
C HIS A 71 0.11 17.85 -22.91
N ALA A 72 -0.80 16.88 -23.02
CA ALA A 72 -2.10 16.93 -22.34
C ALA A 72 -1.96 16.88 -20.80
N PHE A 73 -1.02 16.09 -20.29
CA PHE A 73 -0.73 15.98 -18.86
C PHE A 73 -0.20 17.29 -18.29
N ILE A 74 0.82 17.89 -18.90
CA ILE A 74 1.39 19.17 -18.44
C ILE A 74 0.32 20.27 -18.43
N LYS A 75 -0.54 20.32 -19.47
CA LYS A 75 -1.60 21.33 -19.57
C LYS A 75 -2.73 21.13 -18.56
N ASN A 76 -3.10 19.88 -18.26
CA ASN A 76 -4.19 19.60 -17.32
C ASN A 76 -3.99 18.23 -16.63
N PRO A 77 -3.20 18.17 -15.55
CA PRO A 77 -2.91 16.92 -14.86
C PRO A 77 -4.14 16.31 -14.18
N SER A 78 -5.12 17.13 -13.80
CA SER A 78 -6.34 16.68 -13.12
C SER A 78 -7.19 15.72 -13.96
N LYS A 79 -7.09 15.76 -15.29
CA LYS A 79 -7.82 14.82 -16.17
C LYS A 79 -7.41 13.36 -15.96
N PHE A 80 -6.20 13.13 -15.47
CA PHE A 80 -5.63 11.80 -15.30
C PHE A 80 -5.90 11.23 -13.90
N THR A 81 -6.38 12.04 -12.95
CA THR A 81 -6.60 11.61 -11.56
C THR A 81 -7.82 10.69 -11.43
N THR A 82 -8.76 10.74 -12.37
CA THR A 82 -9.93 9.85 -12.41
C THR A 82 -9.55 8.37 -12.59
N SER A 83 -8.37 8.10 -13.14
CA SER A 83 -7.83 6.75 -13.34
C SER A 83 -7.07 6.23 -12.12
N VAL A 84 -6.92 7.05 -11.07
CA VAL A 84 -6.21 6.70 -9.84
C VAL A 84 -7.20 6.70 -8.67
N PRO A 85 -7.33 5.60 -7.91
CA PRO A 85 -8.17 5.59 -6.72
C PRO A 85 -7.59 6.57 -5.70
N ARG A 86 -8.43 7.34 -5.00
CA ARG A 86 -7.93 8.31 -4.02
C ARG A 86 -7.24 7.60 -2.83
N LEU A 87 -6.03 8.02 -2.45
CA LEU A 87 -5.35 7.47 -1.26
C LEU A 87 -6.16 7.77 0.00
N LYS A 88 -6.50 6.72 0.74
CA LYS A 88 -7.27 6.82 1.99
C LYS A 88 -6.40 7.26 3.16
N LEU A 89 -7.03 7.84 4.18
CA LEU A 89 -6.38 8.31 5.40
C LEU A 89 -5.70 7.21 6.20
N ASP A 90 -6.18 5.97 6.10
CA ASP A 90 -5.62 4.80 6.78
C ASP A 90 -4.53 4.09 5.97
N GLY A 91 -4.23 4.56 4.74
CA GLY A 91 -3.29 3.93 3.83
C GLY A 91 -3.71 2.55 3.33
N SER A 92 -4.94 2.09 3.58
CA SER A 92 -5.38 0.72 3.28
C SER A 92 -5.30 0.36 1.79
N ASN A 93 -5.38 1.37 0.91
CA ASN A 93 -5.26 1.21 -0.53
C ASN A 93 -3.93 1.74 -1.10
N PHE A 94 -2.89 1.94 -0.27
CA PHE A 94 -1.61 2.51 -0.72
C PHE A 94 -1.02 1.77 -1.91
N TYR A 95 -1.02 0.43 -1.87
CA TYR A 95 -0.46 -0.38 -2.96
C TYR A 95 -1.22 -0.19 -4.28
N ASP A 96 -2.54 -0.32 -4.26
CA ASP A 96 -3.37 -0.13 -5.47
C ASP A 96 -3.28 1.33 -5.99
N TRP A 97 -3.20 2.31 -5.09
CA TRP A 97 -2.96 3.72 -5.43
C TRP A 97 -1.61 3.92 -6.13
N SER A 98 -0.52 3.38 -5.56
CA SER A 98 0.83 3.50 -6.13
C SER A 98 0.94 2.84 -7.50
N GLN A 99 0.33 1.67 -7.68
CA GLN A 99 0.32 0.96 -8.95
C GLN A 99 -0.49 1.70 -10.03
N ALA A 100 -1.60 2.33 -9.64
CA ALA A 100 -2.40 3.13 -10.57
C ALA A 100 -1.64 4.40 -11.01
N ILE A 101 -0.86 5.01 -10.12
CA ILE A 101 0.06 6.10 -10.49
C ILE A 101 1.03 5.61 -11.55
N ASP A 102 1.76 4.52 -11.33
CA ASP A 102 2.72 4.02 -12.31
C ASP A 102 2.08 3.70 -13.65
N SER A 103 0.87 3.13 -13.64
CA SER A 103 0.13 2.82 -14.87
C SER A 103 -0.16 4.08 -15.69
N VAL A 104 -0.57 5.17 -15.03
CA VAL A 104 -0.82 6.47 -15.66
C VAL A 104 0.48 7.09 -16.17
N LEU A 105 1.54 7.09 -15.36
CA LEU A 105 2.81 7.72 -15.72
C LEU A 105 3.54 6.94 -16.82
N MET A 106 3.45 5.61 -16.83
CA MET A 106 3.97 4.78 -17.92
C MET A 106 3.24 5.07 -19.25
N TYR A 107 1.92 5.29 -19.20
CA TYR A 107 1.15 5.72 -20.38
C TYR A 107 1.58 7.10 -20.89
N ILE A 108 1.90 8.04 -19.99
CA ILE A 108 2.27 9.42 -20.33
C ILE A 108 3.70 9.53 -20.84
N PHE A 109 4.65 8.93 -20.11
CA PHE A 109 6.09 9.11 -20.33
C PHE A 109 6.74 8.01 -21.16
N HIS A 110 6.07 6.86 -21.34
CA HIS A 110 6.64 5.66 -21.96
C HIS A 110 7.99 5.24 -21.33
N LYS A 111 8.18 5.55 -20.03
CA LYS A 111 9.37 5.22 -19.23
C LYS A 111 9.01 4.19 -18.14
N VAL A 112 10.05 3.70 -17.46
CA VAL A 112 9.94 2.78 -16.30
C VAL A 112 9.06 3.40 -15.21
N ALA A 113 8.43 2.53 -14.40
CA ALA A 113 7.60 2.89 -13.25
C ALA A 113 8.27 3.95 -12.37
N PHE A 114 7.54 5.03 -12.11
CA PHE A 114 7.95 6.14 -11.26
C PHE A 114 8.25 5.67 -9.84
N THR A 115 7.39 4.81 -9.28
CA THR A 115 7.49 4.40 -7.87
C THR A 115 8.61 3.41 -7.58
N ASP A 116 9.03 2.63 -8.58
CA ASP A 116 10.08 1.62 -8.45
C ASP A 116 11.49 2.23 -8.54
N ASN A 117 11.65 3.35 -9.27
CA ASN A 117 12.96 3.96 -9.49
C ASN A 117 12.93 5.48 -9.31
N LEU A 118 12.54 5.90 -8.11
CA LEU A 118 12.43 7.30 -7.70
C LEU A 118 13.70 8.12 -7.93
N ASP A 119 14.88 7.50 -7.79
CA ASP A 119 16.17 8.17 -7.92
C ASP A 119 16.56 8.41 -9.39
N SER A 120 16.07 7.57 -10.31
CA SER A 120 16.32 7.71 -11.75
C SER A 120 15.32 8.64 -12.45
N PHE A 121 14.26 9.05 -11.76
CA PHE A 121 13.21 9.85 -12.37
C PHE A 121 13.66 11.31 -12.51
N ASP A 122 14.21 11.62 -13.67
CA ASP A 122 14.56 12.97 -14.10
C ASP A 122 13.61 13.46 -15.20
N ALA A 123 13.03 14.65 -15.00
CA ALA A 123 12.09 15.27 -15.93
C ALA A 123 12.17 16.81 -15.85
N PRO A 124 11.78 17.52 -16.93
CA PRO A 124 11.73 18.98 -16.95
C PRO A 124 10.87 19.57 -15.83
N VAL A 125 11.16 20.81 -15.43
CA VAL A 125 10.47 21.53 -14.33
C VAL A 125 8.95 21.54 -14.53
N ASP A 126 8.47 21.77 -15.77
CA ASP A 126 7.03 21.77 -16.07
C ASP A 126 6.37 20.40 -15.82
N VAL A 127 7.11 19.31 -16.10
CA VAL A 127 6.66 17.94 -15.84
C VAL A 127 6.63 17.68 -14.34
N MET A 128 7.65 18.14 -13.61
CA MET A 128 7.72 18.00 -12.15
C MET A 128 6.57 18.76 -11.47
N GLY A 129 6.28 19.99 -11.90
CA GLY A 129 5.14 20.76 -11.39
C GLY A 129 3.81 20.08 -11.67
N ALA A 130 3.60 19.60 -12.89
CA ALA A 130 2.41 18.83 -13.27
C ALA A 130 2.24 17.55 -12.44
N LEU A 131 3.35 16.85 -12.16
CA LEU A 131 3.35 15.62 -11.37
C LEU A 131 3.08 15.88 -9.88
N CYS A 132 3.64 16.93 -9.29
CA CYS A 132 3.30 17.34 -7.92
C CYS A 132 1.80 17.62 -7.78
N PHE A 133 1.26 18.42 -8.71
CA PHE A 133 -0.16 18.73 -8.74
C PHE A 133 -1.00 17.45 -8.88
N PHE A 134 -0.60 16.55 -9.77
CA PHE A 134 -1.24 15.25 -9.95
C PHE A 134 -1.27 14.44 -8.64
N LEU A 135 -0.13 14.25 -7.98
CA LEU A 135 -0.05 13.51 -6.71
C LEU A 135 -0.97 14.11 -5.65
N GLN A 136 -0.94 15.43 -5.45
CA GLN A 136 -1.82 16.14 -4.51
C GLN A 136 -3.31 15.91 -4.77
N HIS A 137 -3.71 15.75 -6.03
CA HIS A 137 -5.11 15.52 -6.40
C HIS A 137 -5.54 14.05 -6.31
N THR A 138 -4.59 13.12 -6.18
CA THR A 138 -4.86 11.68 -6.00
C THR A 138 -4.91 11.24 -4.54
N ILE A 139 -4.66 12.14 -3.58
CA ILE A 139 -4.72 11.83 -2.14
C ILE A 139 -5.97 12.42 -1.48
N SER A 140 -6.30 11.93 -0.28
CA SER A 140 -7.36 12.53 0.54
C SER A 140 -7.01 13.99 0.89
N PRO A 141 -7.98 14.94 0.92
CA PRO A 141 -7.70 16.33 1.25
C PRO A 141 -6.96 16.52 2.58
N ASN A 142 -7.27 15.69 3.58
CA ASN A 142 -6.61 15.78 4.90
C ASN A 142 -5.15 15.29 4.88
N LEU A 143 -4.67 14.75 3.76
CA LEU A 143 -3.26 14.36 3.56
C LEU A 143 -2.47 15.42 2.79
N ILE A 144 -3.13 16.42 2.21
CA ILE A 144 -2.46 17.43 1.38
C ILE A 144 -1.43 18.20 2.20
N GLU A 145 -1.79 18.62 3.42
CA GLU A 145 -0.90 19.37 4.31
C GLU A 145 0.42 18.64 4.58
N MET A 146 0.41 17.30 4.57
CA MET A 146 1.60 16.46 4.79
C MET A 146 2.63 16.60 3.66
N ILE A 147 2.18 16.85 2.42
CA ILE A 147 3.05 16.96 1.24
C ILE A 147 3.10 18.36 0.64
N GLN A 148 2.30 19.30 1.15
CA GLN A 148 2.16 20.65 0.60
C GLN A 148 3.45 21.47 0.64
N GLN A 149 4.34 21.16 1.58
CA GLN A 149 5.65 21.81 1.69
C GLN A 149 6.66 21.30 0.64
N THR A 150 6.35 20.19 -0.03
CA THR A 150 7.23 19.60 -1.05
C THR A 150 6.80 20.04 -2.45
N LEU A 151 7.69 20.73 -3.15
CA LEU A 151 7.55 21.03 -4.59
C LEU A 151 8.20 19.94 -5.46
N CYS A 152 8.69 18.88 -4.83
CA CYS A 152 9.36 17.77 -5.46
C CYS A 152 8.47 16.52 -5.43
N PRO A 153 8.06 15.96 -6.58
CA PRO A 153 7.18 14.78 -6.61
C PRO A 153 7.78 13.57 -5.93
N LYS A 154 9.11 13.45 -6.02
CA LYS A 154 9.90 12.39 -5.37
C LYS A 154 9.76 12.45 -3.85
N GLU A 155 9.97 13.63 -3.27
CA GLU A 155 9.82 13.85 -1.83
C GLU A 155 8.38 13.64 -1.39
N ALA A 156 7.41 14.18 -2.12
CA ALA A 156 5.99 13.98 -1.85
C ALA A 156 5.63 12.48 -1.79
N PHE A 157 6.10 11.71 -2.77
CA PHE A 157 5.87 10.27 -2.80
C PHE A 157 6.59 9.53 -1.66
N GLN A 158 7.84 9.90 -1.33
CA GLN A 158 8.57 9.30 -0.22
C GLN A 158 7.89 9.52 1.13
N ILE A 159 7.39 10.73 1.38
CA ILE A 159 6.62 11.03 2.59
C ILE A 159 5.39 10.12 2.66
N LEU A 160 4.62 10.01 1.57
CA LEU A 160 3.44 9.14 1.53
C LEU A 160 3.81 7.67 1.71
N LYS A 161 4.87 7.20 1.05
CA LYS A 161 5.37 5.83 1.18
C LYS A 161 5.76 5.51 2.62
N ASN A 162 6.52 6.37 3.27
CA ASN A 162 6.98 6.14 4.63
C ASN A 162 5.84 6.15 5.66
N ASN A 163 4.77 6.92 5.41
CA ASN A 163 3.63 7.01 6.31
C ASN A 163 2.55 5.94 6.08
N PHE A 164 2.35 5.49 4.83
CA PHE A 164 1.21 4.65 4.47
C PHE A 164 1.59 3.26 3.94
N MET A 165 2.85 3.04 3.54
CA MET A 165 3.29 1.72 3.12
C MET A 165 3.45 0.83 4.36
N LYS A 166 2.42 0.02 4.62
CA LYS A 166 2.51 -1.04 5.61
C LYS A 166 3.59 -2.05 5.20
N SER A 167 4.28 -2.63 6.17
CA SER A 167 5.16 -3.77 5.90
C SER A 167 4.34 -4.92 5.32
N SER A 168 4.95 -5.72 4.43
CA SER A 168 4.26 -6.88 3.82
C SER A 168 3.66 -7.81 4.88
N ARG A 169 4.32 -7.94 6.03
CA ARG A 169 3.83 -8.74 7.17
C ARG A 169 2.55 -8.18 7.78
N LEU A 170 2.44 -6.87 7.95
CA LEU A 170 1.23 -6.23 8.47
C LEU A 170 0.07 -6.35 7.48
N VAL A 171 0.31 -6.16 6.19
CA VAL A 171 -0.72 -6.37 5.14
C VAL A 171 -1.21 -7.82 5.15
N GLN A 172 -0.30 -8.79 5.25
CA GLN A 172 -0.67 -10.20 5.37
C GLN A 172 -1.53 -10.47 6.60
N LEU A 173 -1.21 -9.87 7.75
CA LEU A 173 -2.01 -10.02 8.97
C LEU A 173 -3.41 -9.40 8.83
N ASP A 174 -3.52 -8.22 8.24
CA ASP A 174 -4.80 -7.56 7.97
C ASP A 174 -5.68 -8.43 7.07
N LEU A 175 -5.12 -8.97 5.99
CA LEU A 175 -5.82 -9.85 5.05
C LEU A 175 -6.25 -11.17 5.70
N ILE A 176 -5.43 -11.75 6.58
CA ILE A 176 -5.81 -12.95 7.35
C ILE A 176 -6.92 -12.62 8.35
N SER A 177 -6.88 -11.46 9.00
CA SER A 177 -7.96 -11.02 9.89
C SER A 177 -9.26 -10.85 9.12
N GLU A 178 -9.21 -10.17 7.96
CA GLU A 178 -10.37 -9.99 7.08
C GLU A 178 -10.95 -11.34 6.66
N LEU A 179 -10.10 -12.31 6.29
CA LEU A 179 -10.49 -13.66 5.93
C LEU A 179 -11.26 -14.38 7.05
N ILE A 180 -10.80 -14.24 8.30
CA ILE A 180 -11.42 -14.85 9.49
C ILE A 180 -12.75 -14.16 9.84
N ASP A 181 -12.88 -12.87 9.52
CA ASP A 181 -14.06 -12.06 9.84
C ASP A 181 -15.17 -12.14 8.77
N ILE A 182 -14.89 -12.69 7.57
CA ILE A 182 -15.91 -12.95 6.53
C ILE A 182 -17.23 -13.52 7.10
N PRO A 183 -17.23 -14.63 7.85
CA PRO A 183 -18.46 -15.24 8.38
C PRO A 183 -19.14 -14.44 9.49
N LYS A 184 -18.45 -13.45 10.09
CA LYS A 184 -18.97 -12.63 11.20
C LYS A 184 -19.75 -11.42 10.72
N HIS A 185 -19.73 -11.11 9.43
CA HIS A 185 -20.48 -9.98 8.90
C HIS A 185 -21.99 -10.20 9.06
N ASN A 186 -22.65 -9.29 9.78
CA ASN A 186 -24.09 -9.31 10.08
C ASN A 186 -25.02 -9.16 8.85
N LYS A 187 -24.48 -9.13 7.63
CA LYS A 187 -25.25 -9.00 6.40
C LYS A 187 -25.45 -10.39 5.78
N PRO A 188 -26.69 -10.77 5.41
CA PRO A 188 -26.90 -12.00 4.66
C PRO A 188 -26.13 -11.92 3.33
N MET A 189 -25.18 -12.83 3.14
CA MET A 189 -24.39 -12.99 1.93
C MET A 189 -24.78 -14.29 1.23
N THR A 190 -24.79 -14.26 -0.10
CA THR A 190 -24.96 -15.50 -0.89
C THR A 190 -23.67 -16.31 -0.84
N ILE A 191 -23.76 -17.62 -1.12
CA ILE A 191 -22.58 -18.49 -1.23
C ILE A 191 -21.57 -17.93 -2.25
N SER A 192 -22.05 -17.35 -3.35
CA SER A 192 -21.21 -16.71 -4.37
C SER A 192 -20.42 -15.52 -3.82
N ASP A 193 -21.04 -14.72 -2.94
CA ASP A 193 -20.36 -13.58 -2.30
C ASP A 193 -19.23 -14.05 -1.37
N TYR A 194 -19.46 -15.13 -0.62
CA TYR A 194 -18.44 -15.75 0.23
C TYR A 194 -17.23 -16.21 -0.60
N PHE A 195 -17.46 -16.94 -1.70
CA PHE A 195 -16.38 -17.36 -2.59
C PHE A 195 -15.64 -16.17 -3.18
N SER A 196 -16.37 -15.19 -3.72
CA SER A 196 -15.77 -14.02 -4.36
C SER A 196 -14.86 -13.25 -3.40
N LYS A 197 -15.33 -12.94 -2.19
CA LYS A 197 -14.51 -12.27 -1.17
C LYS A 197 -13.30 -13.09 -0.77
N THR A 198 -13.48 -14.40 -0.55
CA THR A 198 -12.38 -15.29 -0.15
C THR A 198 -11.29 -15.36 -1.22
N PHE A 199 -11.66 -15.49 -2.50
CA PHE A 199 -10.69 -15.55 -3.60
C PHE A 199 -9.98 -14.21 -3.84
N ILE A 200 -10.67 -13.08 -3.64
CA ILE A 200 -10.02 -11.76 -3.66
C ILE A 200 -8.91 -11.70 -2.63
N ILE A 201 -9.19 -12.13 -1.38
CA ILE A 201 -8.18 -12.13 -0.31
C ILE A 201 -7.04 -13.09 -0.61
N PHE A 202 -7.30 -14.30 -1.12
CA PHE A 202 -6.22 -15.23 -1.51
C PHE A 202 -5.30 -14.64 -2.58
N ASN A 203 -5.86 -13.95 -3.57
CA ASN A 203 -5.09 -13.28 -4.59
C ASN A 203 -4.27 -12.12 -4.01
N GLN A 204 -4.82 -11.34 -3.08
CA GLN A 204 -4.09 -10.27 -2.40
C GLN A 204 -2.96 -10.83 -1.53
N LEU A 205 -3.19 -11.90 -0.76
CA LEU A 205 -2.14 -12.58 0.01
C LEU A 205 -1.01 -13.05 -0.91
N LYS A 206 -1.34 -13.67 -2.05
CA LYS A 206 -0.36 -14.07 -3.06
C LYS A 206 0.46 -12.88 -3.58
N ARG A 207 -0.18 -11.74 -3.85
CA ARG A 207 0.52 -10.50 -4.29
C ARG A 207 1.48 -9.97 -3.22
N THR A 208 1.18 -10.17 -1.94
CA THR A 208 2.06 -9.79 -0.82
C THR A 208 3.16 -10.82 -0.51
N GLY A 209 3.30 -11.87 -1.33
CA GLY A 209 4.29 -12.93 -1.16
C GLY A 209 3.85 -14.10 -0.28
N LEU A 210 2.64 -14.06 0.30
CA LEU A 210 2.09 -15.17 1.08
C LEU A 210 1.24 -16.09 0.19
N HIS A 211 1.87 -17.11 -0.39
CA HIS A 211 1.17 -18.10 -1.18
C HIS A 211 0.59 -19.21 -0.28
N LEU A 212 -0.75 -19.28 -0.20
CA LEU A 212 -1.43 -20.39 0.46
C LEU A 212 -1.48 -21.61 -0.47
N PRO A 213 -0.96 -22.80 -0.08
CA PRO A 213 -1.15 -24.01 -0.85
C PRO A 213 -2.63 -24.31 -1.11
N ASP A 214 -2.96 -24.90 -2.26
CA ASP A 214 -4.35 -25.20 -2.67
C ASP A 214 -5.11 -26.02 -1.61
N LYS A 215 -4.41 -26.93 -0.93
CA LYS A 215 -4.97 -27.71 0.18
C LYS A 215 -5.44 -26.82 1.33
N LEU A 216 -4.69 -25.78 1.68
CA LEU A 216 -5.09 -24.82 2.71
C LEU A 216 -6.22 -23.92 2.22
N GLN A 217 -6.17 -23.46 0.97
CA GLN A 217 -7.27 -22.69 0.37
C GLN A 217 -8.60 -23.47 0.44
N GLY A 218 -8.57 -24.76 0.08
CA GLY A 218 -9.73 -25.65 0.20
C GLY A 218 -10.22 -25.86 1.63
N LEU A 219 -9.32 -25.87 2.63
CA LEU A 219 -9.70 -25.94 4.05
C LEU A 219 -10.36 -24.64 4.51
N PHE A 220 -9.81 -23.48 4.15
CA PHE A 220 -10.42 -22.18 4.45
C PHE A 220 -11.82 -22.08 3.84
N LEU A 221 -12.00 -22.47 2.58
CA LEU A 221 -13.32 -22.47 1.95
C LEU A 221 -14.32 -23.36 2.70
N LYS A 222 -13.90 -24.55 3.16
CA LYS A 222 -14.75 -25.43 3.97
C LYS A 222 -15.16 -24.82 5.31
N VAL A 223 -14.26 -24.05 5.94
CA VAL A 223 -14.50 -23.47 7.27
C VAL A 223 -15.33 -22.19 7.18
N LEU A 224 -15.03 -21.33 6.20
CA LEU A 224 -15.56 -19.97 6.11
C LEU A 224 -16.89 -19.88 5.37
N VAL A 225 -17.14 -20.76 4.39
CA VAL A 225 -18.38 -20.75 3.62
C VAL A 225 -19.47 -21.50 4.43
N PRO A 226 -20.61 -20.87 4.73
CA PRO A 226 -21.69 -21.54 5.45
C PRO A 226 -22.38 -22.59 4.57
N PRO A 227 -22.92 -23.66 5.17
CA PRO A 227 -23.73 -24.62 4.41
C PRO A 227 -24.99 -23.93 3.86
N PRO A 228 -25.55 -24.42 2.73
CA PRO A 228 -26.82 -23.94 2.21
C PRO A 228 -27.95 -24.03 3.25
N SER A 229 -28.93 -23.13 3.16
CA SER A 229 -30.09 -23.09 4.06
C SER A 229 -30.78 -24.46 4.13
N GLY A 230 -31.05 -24.93 5.36
CA GLY A 230 -31.69 -26.22 5.60
C GLY A 230 -30.75 -27.43 5.53
N MET A 231 -29.45 -27.24 5.31
CA MET A 231 -28.46 -28.31 5.27
C MET A 231 -27.48 -28.23 6.45
N SER A 232 -27.24 -29.35 7.12
CA SER A 232 -26.18 -29.42 8.13
C SER A 232 -24.79 -29.34 7.48
N ARG A 233 -23.79 -28.85 8.21
CA ARG A 233 -22.40 -28.81 7.71
C ARG A 233 -21.87 -30.21 7.31
N ALA A 234 -22.23 -31.25 8.07
CA ALA A 234 -21.85 -32.63 7.75
C ALA A 234 -22.51 -33.11 6.46
N SER A 235 -23.80 -32.85 6.27
CA SER A 235 -24.54 -33.19 5.04
C SER A 235 -23.98 -32.46 3.82
N TRP A 236 -23.60 -31.19 3.99
CA TRP A 236 -22.99 -30.41 2.92
C TRP A 236 -21.61 -30.94 2.53
N PHE A 237 -20.76 -31.26 3.50
CA PHE A 237 -19.46 -31.87 3.21
C PHE A 237 -19.57 -33.25 2.58
N HIS A 238 -20.54 -34.05 3.00
CA HIS A 238 -20.83 -35.33 2.34
C HIS A 238 -21.26 -35.12 0.89
N SER A 239 -22.13 -34.15 0.63
CA SER A 239 -22.57 -33.78 -0.74
C SER A 239 -21.40 -33.33 -1.62
N ILE A 240 -20.54 -32.43 -1.12
CA ILE A 240 -19.33 -32.00 -1.84
C ILE A 240 -18.40 -33.18 -2.11
N SER A 241 -18.16 -34.03 -1.12
CA SER A 241 -17.25 -35.17 -1.27
C SER A 241 -17.78 -36.17 -2.29
N SER A 242 -19.07 -36.48 -2.23
CA SER A 242 -19.77 -37.34 -3.21
C SER A 242 -19.66 -36.77 -4.63
N GLU A 243 -19.89 -35.46 -4.79
CA GLU A 243 -19.80 -34.79 -6.09
C GLU A 243 -18.36 -34.78 -6.64
N ILE A 244 -17.35 -34.58 -5.78
CA ILE A 244 -15.94 -34.68 -6.18
C ILE A 244 -15.62 -36.10 -6.67
N GLU A 245 -16.06 -37.14 -5.98
CA GLU A 245 -15.85 -38.53 -6.42
C GLU A 245 -16.60 -38.84 -7.73
N ARG A 246 -17.80 -38.27 -7.91
CA ARG A 246 -18.54 -38.33 -9.18
C ARG A 246 -17.79 -37.65 -10.33
N LEU A 247 -17.14 -36.52 -10.07
CA LEU A 247 -16.36 -35.81 -11.10
C LEU A 247 -15.07 -36.54 -11.45
N LYS A 248 -14.43 -37.21 -10.49
CA LYS A 248 -13.24 -38.06 -10.75
C LYS A 248 -13.58 -39.31 -11.56
N THR A 249 -14.82 -39.80 -11.47
CA THR A 249 -15.28 -41.00 -12.18
C THR A 249 -15.80 -40.71 -13.59
N LYS A 250 -16.05 -39.44 -13.94
CA LYS A 250 -16.38 -39.03 -15.31
C LYS A 250 -15.13 -39.04 -16.19
N LYS A 251 -15.17 -39.80 -17.30
CA LYS A 251 -14.15 -39.76 -18.36
C LYS A 251 -14.41 -38.57 -19.30
N PRO A 252 -13.40 -38.08 -20.04
CA PRO A 252 -13.52 -36.92 -20.95
C PRO A 252 -14.56 -37.03 -22.08
N ARG A 253 -15.31 -38.14 -22.19
CA ARG A 253 -16.29 -38.39 -23.24
C ARG A 253 -17.75 -38.13 -22.83
N ASP A 254 -18.02 -37.79 -21.58
CA ASP A 254 -19.39 -37.61 -21.07
C ASP A 254 -19.75 -36.13 -20.82
N ILE A 255 -19.07 -35.21 -21.50
CA ILE A 255 -19.44 -33.79 -21.54
C ILE A 255 -19.91 -33.50 -22.97
N GLN A 256 -21.22 -33.65 -23.19
CA GLN A 256 -21.96 -33.08 -24.31
C GLN A 256 -23.02 -32.14 -23.75
#